data_AF-A0A662IS20-F1
#
_entry.id   AF-A0A662IS20-F1
#
_cell.length_a   1.000
_cell.length_b   1.000
_cell.length_c   1.000
_cell.angle_alpha   90.00
_cell.angle_beta   90.00
_cell.angle_gamma   90.00
#
_symmetry.space_group_name_H-M   'P 1'
#
loop_
_entity.id
_entity.type
_entity.pdbx_description
1 polymer ?
#
loop_
_entity_poly.entity_id
_entity_poly.type
_entity_poly.pdbx_seq_one_letter_code
_entity_poly.pdbx_strand_id
1 'polypeptide(L)'
;FEVAQEVGRARRMVAEALLKGLDPMEALHDLPMDEAAREKAVAAVKEQLASGVPLADDRRVVVEGLGRMVVVHACLGSKVNEALGMLLAGVLSGRLGESVGYRSDPYRVLLLFSREVRGGLVADVLKELGGGGVEDSLKALVKSSDLYRWRLLHVARRFGVVDRDVKLSSARRLSKLLEGSLMERAAVEEVLVDKLDAVRLSEVLKKVARGELAVEVYEGSLEAGVSPMAYYIIDAAAPHGIMPPAKPVRLLLDMLKQRLMEKDVKLLCMFCGQWESVRKVGYLPEEIKCPKCGAKFVAVTWKGDEELSKALRKHLKKQRLTKEEQEALRRGQLSAGLVLTYGRKAAIAMAAKGVGPHTASRILGRPHRSEDDFYLDILQAEREYAATRAFWD
;
A
#
# COMPACT_ATOMS: atom_id res chain seq x y z
N PHE A 1 -21.71 -3.93 1.49
CA PHE A 1 -21.49 -5.34 1.11
C PHE A 1 -21.64 -5.48 -0.39
N GLU A 2 -22.74 -4.97 -0.95
CA GLU A 2 -23.10 -4.95 -2.36
C GLU A 2 -21.94 -4.47 -3.26
N VAL A 3 -21.38 -3.31 -2.95
CA VAL A 3 -20.24 -2.74 -3.71
C VAL A 3 -19.04 -3.70 -3.72
N ALA A 4 -18.73 -4.34 -2.60
CA ALA A 4 -17.61 -5.27 -2.54
C ALA A 4 -17.88 -6.54 -3.35
N GLN A 5 -19.13 -7.02 -3.36
CA GLN A 5 -19.56 -8.14 -4.19
C GLN A 5 -19.51 -7.80 -5.69
N GLU A 6 -19.88 -6.59 -6.09
CA GLU A 6 -19.74 -6.12 -7.48
C GLU A 6 -18.26 -6.06 -7.90
N VAL A 7 -17.38 -5.58 -7.02
CA VAL A 7 -15.93 -5.62 -7.26
C VAL A 7 -15.42 -7.05 -7.37
N GLY A 8 -15.90 -7.96 -6.50
CA GLY A 8 -15.61 -9.39 -6.61
C GLY A 8 -16.02 -9.98 -7.95
N ARG A 9 -17.24 -9.65 -8.42
CA ARG A 9 -17.74 -10.06 -9.74
C ARG A 9 -16.90 -9.51 -10.87
N ALA A 10 -16.51 -8.23 -10.81
CA ALA A 10 -15.64 -7.61 -11.80
C ALA A 10 -14.28 -8.33 -11.88
N ARG A 11 -13.67 -8.66 -10.73
CA ARG A 11 -12.43 -9.46 -10.67
C ARG A 11 -12.60 -10.82 -11.35
N ARG A 12 -13.69 -11.52 -11.07
CA ARG A 12 -14.00 -12.81 -11.71
C ARG A 12 -14.13 -12.67 -13.22
N MET A 13 -14.91 -11.69 -13.70
CA MET A 13 -15.14 -11.49 -15.13
C MET A 13 -13.83 -11.19 -15.87
N VAL A 14 -12.96 -10.35 -15.31
CA VAL A 14 -11.62 -10.09 -15.86
C VAL A 14 -10.77 -11.36 -15.88
N ALA A 15 -10.75 -12.12 -14.78
CA ALA A 15 -9.97 -13.37 -14.71
C ALA A 15 -10.46 -14.41 -15.73
N GLU A 16 -11.77 -14.58 -15.89
CA GLU A 16 -12.36 -15.47 -16.89
C GLU A 16 -12.04 -15.03 -18.33
N ALA A 17 -12.08 -13.73 -18.62
CA ALA A 17 -11.70 -13.20 -19.93
C ALA A 17 -10.22 -13.51 -20.25
N LEU A 18 -9.32 -13.28 -19.28
CA LEU A 18 -7.89 -13.58 -19.42
C LEU A 18 -7.64 -15.07 -19.68
N LEU A 19 -8.31 -15.96 -18.93
CA LEU A 19 -8.17 -17.42 -19.09
C LEU A 19 -8.69 -17.91 -20.45
N LYS A 20 -9.70 -17.25 -21.02
CA LYS A 20 -10.28 -17.57 -22.32
C LYS A 20 -9.55 -16.89 -23.49
N GLY A 21 -8.52 -16.08 -23.24
CA GLY A 21 -7.82 -15.31 -24.27
C GLY A 21 -8.68 -14.20 -24.90
N LEU A 22 -9.71 -13.74 -24.20
CA LEU A 22 -10.58 -12.64 -24.61
C LEU A 22 -10.02 -11.30 -24.11
N ASP A 23 -10.52 -10.19 -24.65
CA ASP A 23 -10.15 -8.87 -24.17
C ASP A 23 -10.70 -8.62 -22.75
N PRO A 24 -9.84 -8.49 -21.72
CA PRO A 24 -10.27 -8.20 -20.35
C PRO A 24 -10.87 -6.80 -20.17
N MET A 25 -10.67 -5.88 -21.12
CA MET A 25 -11.22 -4.51 -21.03
C MET A 25 -12.73 -4.49 -21.25
N GLU A 26 -13.23 -5.35 -22.15
CA GLU A 26 -14.65 -5.58 -22.41
C GLU A 26 -15.38 -6.12 -21.17
N ALA A 27 -14.70 -6.91 -20.33
CA ALA A 27 -15.28 -7.47 -19.11
C ALA A 27 -15.71 -6.41 -18.08
N LEU A 28 -15.27 -5.17 -18.23
CA LEU A 28 -15.62 -4.05 -17.35
C LEU A 28 -16.51 -3.01 -18.06
N HIS A 29 -16.95 -3.25 -19.31
CA HIS A 29 -17.58 -2.23 -20.20
C HIS A 29 -18.75 -1.51 -19.52
N ASP A 30 -19.57 -2.28 -18.81
CA ASP A 30 -20.79 -1.79 -18.17
C ASP A 30 -20.55 -0.95 -16.91
N LEU A 31 -19.30 -0.85 -16.43
CA LEU A 31 -18.96 -0.05 -15.27
C LEU A 31 -18.61 1.39 -15.67
N PRO A 32 -19.10 2.40 -14.92
CA PRO A 32 -18.86 3.81 -15.22
C PRO A 32 -17.42 4.20 -14.83
N MET A 33 -16.44 3.83 -15.66
CA MET A 33 -15.03 4.12 -15.46
C MET A 33 -14.33 4.51 -16.77
N ASP A 34 -13.35 5.40 -16.67
CA ASP A 34 -12.49 5.77 -17.81
C ASP A 34 -11.52 4.64 -18.20
N GLU A 35 -10.91 4.76 -19.37
CA GLU A 35 -10.00 3.75 -19.92
C GLU A 35 -8.77 3.53 -19.02
N ALA A 36 -8.20 4.59 -18.44
CA ALA A 36 -7.04 4.49 -17.57
C ALA A 36 -7.34 3.76 -16.25
N ALA A 37 -8.53 3.94 -15.68
CA ALA A 37 -8.99 3.23 -14.50
C ALA A 37 -9.24 1.75 -14.81
N ARG A 38 -9.82 1.47 -15.98
CA ARG A 38 -10.06 0.11 -16.49
C ARG A 38 -8.76 -0.65 -16.71
N GLU A 39 -7.77 -0.03 -17.35
CA GLU A 39 -6.42 -0.61 -17.51
C GLU A 39 -5.80 -0.98 -16.18
N LYS A 40 -5.88 -0.08 -15.18
CA LYS A 40 -5.37 -0.34 -13.82
C LYS A 40 -6.10 -1.48 -13.13
N ALA A 41 -7.42 -1.55 -13.27
CA ALA A 41 -8.23 -2.62 -12.69
C ALA A 41 -7.84 -3.99 -13.29
N VAL A 42 -7.70 -4.05 -14.62
CA VAL A 42 -7.23 -5.24 -15.33
C VAL A 42 -5.79 -5.60 -14.92
N ALA A 43 -4.89 -4.63 -14.82
CA ALA A 43 -3.52 -4.84 -14.39
C ALA A 43 -3.45 -5.46 -12.99
N ALA A 44 -4.25 -4.96 -12.04
CA ALA A 44 -4.29 -5.50 -10.68
C ALA A 44 -4.73 -6.97 -10.63
N VAL A 45 -5.70 -7.38 -11.47
CA VAL A 45 -6.12 -8.79 -11.58
C VAL A 45 -5.03 -9.62 -12.26
N LYS A 46 -4.41 -9.12 -13.33
CA LYS A 46 -3.29 -9.79 -14.03
C LYS A 46 -2.11 -10.04 -13.07
N GLU A 47 -1.73 -9.04 -12.29
CA GLU A 47 -0.65 -9.14 -11.31
C GLU A 47 -0.95 -10.21 -10.25
N GLN A 48 -2.19 -10.24 -9.73
CA GLN A 48 -2.59 -11.27 -8.76
C GLN A 48 -2.51 -12.67 -9.38
N LEU A 49 -3.03 -12.87 -10.59
CA LEU A 49 -2.98 -14.18 -11.26
C LEU A 49 -1.53 -14.61 -11.57
N ALA A 50 -0.69 -13.68 -12.00
CA ALA A 50 0.73 -13.93 -12.26
C ALA A 50 1.51 -14.33 -10.99
N SER A 51 1.05 -13.93 -9.81
CA SER A 51 1.66 -14.33 -8.53
C SER A 51 1.44 -15.81 -8.16
N GLY A 52 0.52 -16.49 -8.84
CA GLY A 52 0.13 -17.88 -8.54
C GLY A 52 -0.81 -18.03 -7.33
N VAL A 53 -1.12 -16.94 -6.63
CA VAL A 53 -2.09 -16.93 -5.53
C VAL A 53 -3.51 -16.88 -6.11
N PRO A 54 -4.44 -17.73 -5.63
CA PRO A 54 -5.83 -17.69 -6.07
C PRO A 54 -6.46 -16.30 -5.92
N LEU A 55 -7.32 -15.95 -6.88
CA LEU A 55 -8.04 -14.69 -6.88
C LEU A 55 -9.32 -14.82 -6.06
N ALA A 56 -9.47 -13.99 -5.03
CA ALA A 56 -10.75 -13.87 -4.32
C ALA A 56 -11.74 -13.00 -5.10
N ASP A 57 -12.99 -13.46 -5.15
CA ASP A 57 -14.09 -12.85 -5.90
C ASP A 57 -15.43 -12.96 -5.14
N ASP A 58 -16.56 -12.81 -5.83
CA ASP A 58 -17.90 -12.91 -5.23
C ASP A 58 -18.34 -14.36 -4.90
N ARG A 59 -17.58 -15.37 -5.34
CA ARG A 59 -17.86 -16.81 -5.13
C ARG A 59 -16.73 -17.56 -4.43
N ARG A 60 -15.58 -16.92 -4.21
CA ARG A 60 -14.40 -17.53 -3.61
C ARG A 60 -13.77 -16.62 -2.56
N VAL A 61 -13.60 -17.17 -1.36
CA VAL A 61 -12.72 -16.66 -0.31
C VAL A 61 -11.37 -17.35 -0.42
N VAL A 62 -10.30 -16.59 -0.28
CA VAL A 62 -8.92 -17.12 -0.30
C VAL A 62 -8.26 -16.85 1.03
N VAL A 63 -7.74 -17.90 1.67
CA VAL A 63 -6.99 -17.81 2.92
C VAL A 63 -5.51 -17.96 2.59
N GLU A 64 -4.79 -16.84 2.63
CA GLU A 64 -3.36 -16.74 2.34
C GLU A 64 -2.56 -16.80 3.65
N GLY A 65 -1.87 -17.92 3.89
CA GLY A 65 -0.93 -18.08 4.99
C GLY A 65 0.41 -17.42 4.67
N LEU A 66 0.94 -16.59 5.58
CA LEU A 66 2.17 -15.81 5.42
C LEU A 66 3.01 -15.87 6.71
N GLY A 67 3.22 -17.08 7.23
CA GLY A 67 3.94 -17.32 8.48
C GLY A 67 3.15 -16.84 9.69
N ARG A 68 3.57 -15.72 10.30
CA ARG A 68 2.90 -15.12 11.48
C ARG A 68 1.69 -14.25 11.14
N MET A 69 1.35 -14.19 9.85
CA MET A 69 0.22 -13.44 9.34
C MET A 69 -0.64 -14.36 8.50
N VAL A 70 -1.96 -14.16 8.56
CA VAL A 70 -2.89 -14.81 7.63
C VAL A 70 -3.80 -13.73 7.05
N VAL A 71 -3.91 -13.68 5.73
CA VAL A 71 -4.82 -12.76 5.03
C VAL A 71 -6.00 -13.55 4.48
N VAL A 72 -7.19 -13.25 4.97
CA VAL A 72 -8.44 -13.75 4.41
C VAL A 72 -8.93 -12.72 3.39
N HIS A 73 -8.81 -13.05 2.11
CA HIS A 73 -9.35 -12.26 1.01
C HIS A 73 -10.81 -12.61 0.82
N ALA A 74 -11.69 -11.66 1.14
CA ALA A 74 -13.13 -11.82 1.08
C ALA A 74 -13.81 -10.49 0.68
N CYS A 75 -14.47 -10.50 -0.48
CA CYS A 75 -15.15 -9.33 -1.05
C CYS A 75 -16.50 -9.03 -0.35
N LEU A 76 -16.51 -8.89 0.98
CA LEU A 76 -17.73 -8.75 1.80
C LEU A 76 -18.00 -7.31 2.25
N GLY A 77 -17.07 -6.39 2.03
CA GLY A 77 -17.20 -4.98 2.42
C GLY A 77 -16.87 -4.75 3.88
N SER A 78 -16.73 -3.47 4.25
CA SER A 78 -16.08 -3.09 5.51
C SER A 78 -16.78 -3.62 6.76
N LYS A 79 -18.11 -3.52 6.85
CA LYS A 79 -18.84 -3.95 8.06
C LYS A 79 -18.80 -5.47 8.28
N VAL A 80 -18.90 -6.25 7.19
CA VAL A 80 -18.88 -7.71 7.26
C VAL A 80 -17.47 -8.21 7.51
N ASN A 81 -16.46 -7.63 6.86
CA ASN A 81 -15.05 -7.97 7.12
C ASN A 81 -14.58 -7.53 8.52
N GLU A 82 -15.07 -6.41 9.04
CA GLU A 82 -14.78 -5.99 10.42
C GLU A 82 -15.36 -6.98 11.43
N ALA A 83 -16.61 -7.41 11.21
CA ALA A 83 -17.25 -8.46 12.02
C ALA A 83 -16.52 -9.80 11.88
N LEU A 84 -16.14 -10.20 10.67
CA LEU A 84 -15.39 -11.43 10.42
C LEU A 84 -14.03 -11.42 11.12
N GLY A 85 -13.29 -10.31 11.03
CA GLY A 85 -12.00 -10.15 11.69
C GLY A 85 -12.10 -10.22 13.20
N MET A 86 -13.09 -9.53 13.79
CA MET A 86 -13.36 -9.60 15.22
C MET A 86 -13.68 -11.03 15.67
N LEU A 87 -14.56 -11.72 14.94
CA LEU A 87 -14.98 -13.08 15.26
C LEU A 87 -13.83 -14.08 15.14
N LEU A 88 -13.08 -14.06 14.03
CA LEU A 88 -11.93 -14.93 13.82
C LEU A 88 -10.85 -14.70 14.87
N ALA A 89 -10.49 -13.44 15.14
CA ALA A 89 -9.49 -13.13 16.14
C ALA A 89 -9.92 -13.61 17.53
N GLY A 90 -11.18 -13.42 17.91
CA GLY A 90 -11.72 -13.91 19.19
C GLY A 90 -11.66 -15.42 19.33
N VAL A 91 -12.16 -16.15 18.32
CA VAL A 91 -12.21 -17.61 18.31
C VAL A 91 -10.82 -18.23 18.27
N LEU A 92 -9.93 -17.71 17.41
CA LEU A 92 -8.55 -18.18 17.32
C LEU A 92 -7.78 -17.85 18.59
N SER A 93 -8.02 -16.71 19.23
CA SER A 93 -7.38 -16.39 20.51
C SER A 93 -7.74 -17.40 21.60
N GLY A 94 -9.04 -17.75 21.69
CA GLY A 94 -9.52 -18.77 22.62
C GLY A 94 -8.95 -20.16 22.33
N ARG A 95 -8.86 -20.55 21.05
CA ARG A 95 -8.38 -21.88 20.62
C ARG A 95 -6.86 -22.03 20.78
N LEU A 96 -6.11 -20.95 20.54
CA LEU A 96 -4.64 -20.97 20.55
C LEU A 96 -4.03 -20.59 21.91
N GLY A 97 -4.82 -20.01 22.82
CA GLY A 97 -4.35 -19.53 24.13
C GLY A 97 -3.45 -18.30 24.04
N GLU A 98 -3.47 -17.57 22.92
CA GLU A 98 -2.66 -16.39 22.68
C GLU A 98 -3.50 -15.26 22.07
N SER A 99 -3.06 -14.01 22.18
CA SER A 99 -3.81 -12.88 21.60
C SER A 99 -3.58 -12.83 20.09
N VAL A 100 -4.68 -12.87 19.32
CA VAL A 100 -4.67 -12.68 17.87
C VAL A 100 -5.11 -11.25 17.57
N GLY A 101 -4.24 -10.49 16.90
CA GLY A 101 -4.57 -9.16 16.40
C GLY A 101 -5.29 -9.24 15.05
N TYR A 102 -6.09 -8.23 14.71
CA TYR A 102 -6.65 -8.14 13.38
C TYR A 102 -6.74 -6.71 12.83
N ARG A 103 -6.81 -6.63 11.51
CA ARG A 103 -7.20 -5.47 10.72
C ARG A 103 -8.15 -5.91 9.62
N SER A 104 -9.04 -5.01 9.21
CA SER A 104 -9.98 -5.29 8.12
C SER A 104 -10.03 -4.11 7.15
N ASP A 105 -10.36 -4.42 5.90
CA ASP A 105 -10.75 -3.47 4.88
C ASP A 105 -11.94 -4.04 4.07
N PRO A 106 -12.48 -3.34 3.06
CA PRO A 106 -13.64 -3.81 2.31
C PRO A 106 -13.46 -5.17 1.60
N TYR A 107 -12.21 -5.63 1.41
CA TYR A 107 -11.89 -6.81 0.62
C TYR A 107 -11.09 -7.86 1.38
N ARG A 108 -10.51 -7.53 2.55
CA ARG A 108 -9.59 -8.41 3.29
C ARG A 108 -9.73 -8.30 4.80
N VAL A 109 -9.36 -9.38 5.47
CA VAL A 109 -9.09 -9.44 6.91
C VAL A 109 -7.66 -9.94 7.10
N LEU A 110 -6.83 -9.15 7.79
CA LEU A 110 -5.48 -9.54 8.18
C LEU A 110 -5.52 -10.00 9.65
N LEU A 111 -5.03 -11.20 9.91
CA LEU A 111 -4.83 -11.77 11.24
C LEU A 111 -3.33 -11.78 11.56
N LEU A 112 -3.00 -11.38 12.79
CA LEU A 112 -1.64 -11.25 13.29
C LEU A 112 -1.45 -12.18 14.48
N PHE A 113 -0.45 -13.06 14.40
CA PHE A 113 -0.15 -14.08 15.40
C PHE A 113 1.24 -13.86 16.00
N SER A 114 1.45 -14.32 17.24
CA SER A 114 2.77 -14.35 17.88
C SER A 114 3.71 -15.40 17.27
N ARG A 115 3.15 -16.45 16.70
CA ARG A 115 3.84 -17.59 16.08
C ARG A 115 3.31 -17.87 14.68
N GLU A 116 4.00 -18.73 13.96
CA GLU A 116 3.54 -19.13 12.63
C GLU A 116 2.26 -19.97 12.72
N VAL A 117 1.30 -19.64 11.87
CA VAL A 117 0.01 -20.31 11.79
C VAL A 117 -0.30 -20.58 10.34
N ARG A 118 -0.68 -21.84 10.05
CA ARG A 118 -1.10 -22.25 8.71
C ARG A 118 -2.43 -21.62 8.33
N GLY A 119 -2.53 -21.14 7.10
CA GLY A 119 -3.79 -20.67 6.53
C GLY A 119 -4.90 -21.73 6.61
N GLY A 120 -4.54 -23.02 6.51
CA GLY A 120 -5.47 -24.14 6.69
C GLY A 120 -6.25 -24.10 8.01
N LEU A 121 -5.60 -23.74 9.12
CA LEU A 121 -6.29 -23.64 10.42
C LEU A 121 -7.37 -22.55 10.40
N VAL A 122 -7.08 -21.41 9.78
CA VAL A 122 -8.04 -20.30 9.66
C VAL A 122 -9.20 -20.69 8.74
N ALA A 123 -8.91 -21.42 7.66
CA ALA A 123 -9.93 -21.94 6.76
C ALA A 123 -10.87 -22.95 7.44
N ASP A 124 -10.34 -23.80 8.34
CA ASP A 124 -11.14 -24.75 9.11
C ASP A 124 -12.07 -24.00 10.08
N VAL A 125 -11.54 -23.00 10.81
CA VAL A 125 -12.36 -22.15 11.69
C VAL A 125 -13.45 -21.42 10.89
N LEU A 126 -13.14 -20.88 9.71
CA LEU A 126 -14.13 -20.26 8.82
C LEU A 126 -15.30 -21.19 8.48
N LYS A 127 -15.03 -22.48 8.25
CA LYS A 127 -16.04 -23.50 7.95
C LYS A 127 -16.86 -23.89 9.19
N GLU A 128 -16.20 -24.01 10.34
CA GLU A 128 -16.84 -24.34 11.63
C GLU A 128 -17.83 -23.26 12.08
N LEU A 129 -17.53 -21.97 11.82
CA LEU A 129 -18.33 -20.83 12.27
C LEU A 129 -19.72 -20.71 11.62
N GLY A 130 -20.04 -21.53 10.61
CA GLY A 130 -21.38 -21.57 10.01
C GLY A 130 -22.48 -22.14 10.91
N GLY A 131 -22.11 -22.73 12.07
CA GLY A 131 -23.03 -23.38 13.01
C GLY A 131 -23.97 -22.46 13.80
N GLY A 132 -23.82 -21.14 13.72
CA GLY A 132 -24.66 -20.16 14.41
C GLY A 132 -23.96 -19.45 15.57
N GLY A 133 -24.69 -18.62 16.32
CA GLY A 133 -24.16 -17.88 17.48
C GLY A 133 -23.22 -16.71 17.14
N VAL A 134 -23.19 -16.26 15.87
CA VAL A 134 -22.33 -15.16 15.41
C VAL A 134 -22.65 -13.86 16.15
N GLU A 135 -23.93 -13.51 16.27
CA GLU A 135 -24.36 -12.25 16.90
C GLU A 135 -24.00 -12.21 18.38
N ASP A 136 -24.27 -13.29 19.13
CA ASP A 136 -23.94 -13.38 20.55
C ASP A 136 -22.42 -13.39 20.78
N SER A 137 -21.67 -14.07 19.91
CA SER A 137 -20.21 -14.07 19.95
C SER A 137 -19.66 -12.66 19.71
N LEU A 138 -20.17 -11.94 18.73
CA LEU A 138 -19.77 -10.55 18.47
C LEU A 138 -20.14 -9.64 19.64
N LYS A 139 -21.34 -9.76 20.22
CA LYS A 139 -21.75 -9.01 21.41
C LYS A 139 -20.77 -9.19 22.57
N ALA A 140 -20.31 -10.43 22.81
CA ALA A 140 -19.32 -10.74 23.84
C ALA A 140 -17.94 -10.14 23.51
N LEU A 141 -17.52 -10.19 22.24
CA LEU A 141 -16.21 -9.71 21.80
C LEU A 141 -16.11 -8.18 21.74
N VAL A 142 -17.20 -7.48 21.40
CA VAL A 142 -17.20 -6.02 21.20
C VAL A 142 -16.61 -5.28 22.41
N LYS A 143 -16.97 -5.66 23.64
CA LYS A 143 -16.47 -5.01 24.87
C LYS A 143 -14.95 -5.05 25.02
N SER A 144 -14.30 -6.07 24.45
CA SER A 144 -12.84 -6.22 24.49
C SER A 144 -12.10 -5.45 23.40
N SER A 145 -12.83 -4.94 22.39
CA SER A 145 -12.28 -4.33 21.18
C SER A 145 -11.84 -2.87 21.36
N ASP A 146 -10.89 -2.43 20.54
CA ASP A 146 -10.51 -1.02 20.47
C ASP A 146 -11.60 -0.14 19.84
N LEU A 147 -12.43 -0.71 18.96
CA LEU A 147 -13.61 -0.03 18.41
C LEU A 147 -14.59 0.40 19.50
N TYR A 148 -14.89 -0.50 20.44
CA TYR A 148 -15.71 -0.17 21.60
C TYR A 148 -15.08 0.91 22.45
N ARG A 149 -13.77 0.82 22.75
CA ARG A 149 -13.08 1.84 23.56
C ARG A 149 -13.12 3.22 22.92
N TRP A 150 -12.88 3.27 21.61
CA TRP A 150 -12.99 4.49 20.81
C TRP A 150 -14.42 5.04 20.82
N ARG A 151 -15.42 4.18 20.61
CA ARG A 151 -16.83 4.57 20.61
C ARG A 151 -17.30 5.05 21.98
N LEU A 152 -16.88 4.39 23.06
CA LEU A 152 -17.21 4.75 24.43
C LEU A 152 -16.70 6.15 24.76
N LEU A 153 -15.49 6.51 24.34
CA LEU A 153 -14.98 7.87 24.50
C LEU A 153 -15.86 8.90 23.79
N HIS A 154 -16.34 8.59 22.58
CA HIS A 154 -17.24 9.48 21.84
C HIS A 154 -18.62 9.61 22.49
N VAL A 155 -19.17 8.51 22.99
CA VAL A 155 -20.41 8.50 23.77
C VAL A 155 -20.21 9.36 25.03
N ALA A 156 -19.17 9.11 25.82
CA ALA A 156 -18.91 9.84 27.06
C ALA A 156 -18.73 11.35 26.83
N ARG A 157 -18.11 11.76 25.71
CA ARG A 157 -18.03 13.17 25.28
C ARG A 157 -19.40 13.77 24.94
N ARG A 158 -20.27 13.02 24.23
CA ARG A 158 -21.64 13.46 23.94
C ARG A 158 -22.49 13.61 25.20
N PHE A 159 -22.25 12.77 26.20
CA PHE A 159 -22.89 12.86 27.52
C PHE A 159 -22.27 13.93 28.43
N GLY A 160 -21.21 14.63 28.01
CA GLY A 160 -20.56 15.67 28.81
C GLY A 160 -19.74 15.16 30.00
N VAL A 161 -19.47 13.84 30.06
CA VAL A 161 -18.71 13.22 31.16
C VAL A 161 -17.20 13.42 30.99
N VAL A 162 -16.77 13.71 29.76
CA VAL A 162 -15.36 13.79 29.38
C VAL A 162 -15.15 14.98 28.45
N ASP A 163 -14.11 15.78 28.73
CA ASP A 163 -13.71 16.88 27.87
C ASP A 163 -13.32 16.43 26.45
N ARG A 164 -13.44 17.35 25.49
CA ARG A 164 -13.12 17.09 24.09
C ARG A 164 -11.64 16.74 23.87
N ASP A 165 -10.76 17.20 24.74
CA ASP A 165 -9.30 17.03 24.62
C ASP A 165 -8.77 15.71 25.20
N VAL A 166 -9.63 14.89 25.82
CA VAL A 166 -9.18 13.63 26.42
C VAL A 166 -8.71 12.67 25.34
N LYS A 167 -7.46 12.22 25.47
CA LYS A 167 -6.80 11.32 24.52
C LYS A 167 -7.38 9.91 24.56
N LEU A 168 -7.27 9.21 23.42
CA LEU A 168 -7.70 7.81 23.26
C LEU A 168 -7.01 6.85 24.25
N SER A 169 -5.79 7.18 24.70
CA SER A 169 -5.07 6.44 25.75
C SER A 169 -5.87 6.30 27.05
N SER A 170 -6.77 7.24 27.34
CA SER A 170 -7.63 7.21 28.53
C SER A 170 -8.84 6.28 28.39
N ALA A 171 -9.15 5.80 27.17
CA ALA A 171 -10.34 4.99 26.91
C ALA A 171 -10.35 3.66 27.67
N ARG A 172 -9.18 3.07 27.93
CA ARG A 172 -9.07 1.83 28.74
C ARG A 172 -9.42 2.05 30.21
N ARG A 173 -9.10 3.22 30.77
CA ARG A 173 -9.52 3.57 32.14
C ARG A 173 -11.00 3.90 32.18
N LEU A 174 -11.48 4.63 31.17
CA LEU A 174 -12.87 5.01 31.02
C LEU A 174 -13.80 3.79 30.91
N SER A 175 -13.40 2.75 30.16
CA SER A 175 -14.19 1.52 30.03
C SER A 175 -14.46 0.84 31.36
N LYS A 176 -13.47 0.84 32.28
CA LYS A 176 -13.65 0.28 33.63
C LYS A 176 -14.56 1.15 34.51
N LEU A 177 -14.49 2.48 34.35
CA LEU A 177 -15.29 3.41 35.15
C LEU A 177 -16.77 3.44 34.71
N LEU A 178 -17.03 3.21 33.43
CA LEU A 178 -18.36 3.27 32.83
C LEU A 178 -19.00 1.89 32.64
N GLU A 179 -18.40 0.84 33.19
CA GLU A 179 -18.95 -0.52 33.13
C GLU A 179 -20.34 -0.57 33.79
N GLY A 180 -21.31 -1.22 33.14
CA GLY A 180 -22.70 -1.28 33.59
C GLY A 180 -23.52 0.00 33.38
N SER A 181 -22.91 1.09 32.90
CA SER A 181 -23.60 2.35 32.65
C SER A 181 -24.44 2.35 31.37
N LEU A 182 -25.35 3.32 31.23
CA LEU A 182 -26.07 3.58 29.98
C LEU A 182 -25.12 3.92 28.83
N MET A 183 -23.97 4.56 29.11
CA MET A 183 -22.97 4.90 28.12
C MET A 183 -22.27 3.66 27.57
N GLU A 184 -22.00 2.65 28.40
CA GLU A 184 -21.50 1.35 27.92
C GLU A 184 -22.51 0.71 26.98
N ARG A 185 -23.78 0.61 27.40
CA ARG A 185 -24.83 -0.02 26.59
C ARG A 185 -24.97 0.67 25.24
N ALA A 186 -25.03 2.01 25.23
CA ALA A 186 -25.08 2.80 24.01
C ALA A 186 -23.85 2.60 23.12
N ALA A 187 -22.64 2.55 23.70
CA ALA A 187 -21.41 2.35 22.94
C ALA A 187 -21.36 0.96 22.27
N VAL A 188 -21.78 -0.09 22.98
CA VAL A 188 -21.86 -1.46 22.43
C VAL A 188 -22.86 -1.51 21.28
N GLU A 189 -24.07 -0.96 21.47
CA GLU A 189 -25.12 -0.94 20.46
C GLU A 189 -24.68 -0.17 19.21
N GLU A 190 -24.08 1.01 19.38
CA GLU A 190 -23.57 1.80 18.26
C GLU A 190 -22.45 1.08 17.50
N VAL A 191 -21.60 0.29 18.16
CA VAL A 191 -20.59 -0.53 17.45
C VAL A 191 -21.27 -1.63 16.64
N LEU A 192 -22.22 -2.35 17.22
CA LEU A 192 -22.92 -3.44 16.56
C LEU A 192 -23.68 -2.96 15.31
N VAL A 193 -24.34 -1.80 15.38
CA VAL A 193 -25.14 -1.25 14.28
C VAL A 193 -24.29 -0.46 13.26
N ASP A 194 -23.40 0.42 13.72
CA ASP A 194 -22.67 1.30 12.81
C ASP A 194 -21.49 0.62 12.15
N LYS A 195 -20.83 -0.31 12.86
CA LYS A 195 -19.53 -0.86 12.43
C LYS A 195 -19.60 -2.30 11.99
N LEU A 196 -20.56 -3.07 12.49
CA LEU A 196 -20.66 -4.50 12.22
C LEU A 196 -21.91 -4.82 11.41
N ASP A 197 -21.89 -5.95 10.70
CA ASP A 197 -23.04 -6.51 10.01
C ASP A 197 -23.10 -8.01 10.29
N ALA A 198 -23.60 -8.35 11.48
CA ALA A 198 -23.66 -9.71 11.99
C ALA A 198 -24.63 -10.59 11.18
N VAL A 199 -25.69 -10.00 10.65
CA VAL A 199 -26.71 -10.71 9.84
C VAL A 199 -26.08 -11.20 8.55
N ARG A 200 -25.45 -10.31 7.77
CA ARG A 200 -24.79 -10.73 6.52
C ARG A 200 -23.60 -11.63 6.78
N LEU A 201 -22.84 -11.41 7.85
CA LEU A 201 -21.76 -12.32 8.22
C LEU A 201 -22.30 -13.74 8.46
N SER A 202 -23.41 -13.87 9.20
CA SER A 202 -24.05 -15.16 9.46
C SER A 202 -24.50 -15.85 8.17
N GLU A 203 -25.06 -15.11 7.22
CA GLU A 203 -25.42 -15.64 5.91
C GLU A 203 -24.21 -16.12 5.12
N VAL A 204 -23.13 -15.34 5.10
CA VAL A 204 -21.87 -15.69 4.42
C VAL A 204 -21.27 -16.96 5.03
N LEU A 205 -21.17 -17.06 6.35
CA LEU A 205 -20.61 -18.23 7.02
C LEU A 205 -21.46 -19.49 6.79
N LYS A 206 -22.79 -19.36 6.70
CA LYS A 206 -23.67 -20.47 6.28
C LYS A 206 -23.39 -20.92 4.85
N LYS A 207 -23.16 -19.98 3.91
CA LYS A 207 -22.77 -20.31 2.53
C LYS A 207 -21.42 -21.02 2.47
N VAL A 208 -20.45 -20.58 3.27
CA VAL A 208 -19.15 -21.26 3.40
C VAL A 208 -19.33 -22.69 3.93
N ALA A 209 -20.09 -22.87 5.01
CA ALA A 209 -20.32 -24.19 5.60
C ALA A 209 -21.06 -25.16 4.66
N ARG A 210 -21.94 -24.65 3.79
CA ARG A 210 -22.63 -25.44 2.75
C ARG A 210 -21.81 -25.67 1.49
N GLY A 211 -20.64 -25.04 1.35
CA GLY A 211 -19.83 -25.08 0.13
C GLY A 211 -20.39 -24.24 -1.03
N GLU A 212 -21.37 -23.37 -0.78
CA GLU A 212 -21.89 -22.42 -1.79
C GLU A 212 -20.90 -21.27 -2.05
N LEU A 213 -20.06 -20.95 -1.07
CA LEU A 213 -18.94 -20.03 -1.19
C LEU A 213 -17.63 -20.82 -1.02
N ALA A 214 -16.83 -20.90 -2.08
CA ALA A 214 -15.60 -21.68 -2.07
C ALA A 214 -14.57 -21.06 -1.13
N VAL A 215 -13.84 -21.90 -0.38
CA VAL A 215 -12.71 -21.49 0.45
C VAL A 215 -11.47 -22.20 -0.03
N GLU A 216 -10.55 -21.44 -0.62
CA GLU A 216 -9.25 -21.93 -1.06
C GLU A 216 -8.16 -21.48 -0.11
N VAL A 217 -7.19 -22.36 0.12
CA VAL A 217 -6.03 -22.08 0.98
C VAL A 217 -4.79 -21.99 0.10
N TYR A 218 -4.03 -20.92 0.30
CA TYR A 218 -2.71 -20.77 -0.26
C TYR A 218 -1.70 -20.59 0.87
N GLU A 219 -0.78 -21.54 1.02
CA GLU A 219 0.31 -21.43 2.00
C GLU A 219 1.51 -20.78 1.32
N GLY A 220 1.64 -19.47 1.53
CA GLY A 220 2.83 -18.72 1.16
C GLY A 220 3.90 -18.76 2.26
N SER A 221 5.07 -18.25 1.93
CA SER A 221 6.11 -17.92 2.91
C SER A 221 6.56 -16.48 2.69
N LEU A 222 7.12 -15.85 3.72
CA LEU A 222 7.66 -14.50 3.57
C LEU A 222 8.82 -14.43 2.55
N GLU A 223 9.51 -15.55 2.36
CA GLU A 223 10.51 -15.75 1.31
C GLU A 223 9.89 -15.93 -0.08
N ALA A 224 8.69 -16.52 -0.17
CA ALA A 224 7.81 -16.53 -1.35
C ALA A 224 7.10 -15.18 -1.57
N GLY A 225 7.16 -14.32 -0.56
CA GLY A 225 6.53 -13.01 -0.44
C GLY A 225 5.01 -13.03 -0.53
N VAL A 226 4.47 -11.82 -0.36
CA VAL A 226 3.04 -11.54 -0.22
C VAL A 226 2.39 -11.38 -1.60
N SER A 227 1.13 -11.79 -1.75
CA SER A 227 0.37 -11.53 -2.98
C SER A 227 0.16 -10.02 -3.23
N PRO A 228 0.07 -9.57 -4.49
CA PRO A 228 -0.21 -8.17 -4.83
C PRO A 228 -1.44 -7.63 -4.10
N MET A 229 -2.51 -8.42 -4.01
CA MET A 229 -3.71 -8.02 -3.29
C MET A 229 -3.54 -8.06 -1.78
N ALA A 230 -2.71 -8.91 -1.18
CA ALA A 230 -2.48 -8.89 0.27
C ALA A 230 -1.60 -7.70 0.69
N TYR A 231 -0.74 -7.21 -0.19
CA TYR A 231 0.18 -6.11 0.10
C TYR A 231 -0.50 -4.90 0.74
N TYR A 232 -1.62 -4.42 0.21
CA TYR A 232 -2.20 -3.16 0.69
C TYR A 232 -2.69 -3.21 2.15
N ILE A 233 -3.18 -4.35 2.65
CA ILE A 233 -3.67 -4.46 4.03
C ILE A 233 -2.51 -4.65 5.00
N ILE A 234 -1.46 -5.35 4.56
CA ILE A 234 -0.23 -5.51 5.34
C ILE A 234 0.51 -4.18 5.44
N ASP A 235 0.65 -3.46 4.33
CA ASP A 235 1.27 -2.12 4.29
C ASP A 235 0.51 -1.11 5.16
N ALA A 236 -0.83 -1.13 5.13
CA ALA A 236 -1.65 -0.29 6.00
C ALA A 236 -1.58 -0.69 7.48
N ALA A 237 -1.33 -1.97 7.78
CA ALA A 237 -1.22 -2.49 9.14
C ALA A 237 0.18 -2.33 9.74
N ALA A 238 1.21 -2.13 8.91
CA ALA A 238 2.57 -1.93 9.35
C ALA A 238 2.68 -0.63 10.18
N PRO A 239 3.18 -0.69 11.43
CA PRO A 239 3.66 0.49 12.13
C PRO A 239 4.71 1.17 11.24
N HIS A 240 4.66 2.50 11.13
CA HIS A 240 5.56 3.28 10.28
C HIS A 240 7.03 2.84 10.51
N GLY A 241 7.58 2.00 9.63
CA GLY A 241 8.93 1.46 9.76
C GLY A 241 9.12 -0.06 9.70
N ILE A 242 8.08 -0.89 9.66
CA ILE A 242 8.24 -2.35 9.41
C ILE A 242 7.81 -2.67 7.98
N MET A 243 8.80 -2.81 7.10
CA MET A 243 8.61 -3.16 5.69
C MET A 243 7.96 -4.56 5.56
N PRO A 244 6.85 -4.71 4.82
CA PRO A 244 6.28 -6.01 4.50
C PRO A 244 7.30 -6.91 3.74
N PRO A 245 7.28 -8.25 3.86
CA PRO A 245 8.40 -9.07 3.39
C PRO A 245 8.47 -9.30 1.86
N ALA A 246 9.66 -8.96 1.34
CA ALA A 246 10.48 -9.47 0.23
C ALA A 246 9.94 -9.73 -1.21
N LYS A 247 8.83 -10.44 -1.52
CA LYS A 247 8.49 -10.70 -2.95
C LYS A 247 7.53 -9.75 -3.69
N PRO A 248 6.51 -9.10 -3.08
CA PRO A 248 5.86 -7.98 -3.76
C PRO A 248 6.86 -6.85 -3.92
N VAL A 249 7.82 -6.73 -2.99
CA VAL A 249 8.93 -5.79 -3.12
C VAL A 249 9.69 -6.08 -4.41
N ARG A 250 10.08 -7.32 -4.74
CA ARG A 250 10.81 -7.57 -5.99
C ARG A 250 10.00 -7.25 -7.26
N LEU A 251 8.74 -7.66 -7.35
CA LEU A 251 7.89 -7.30 -8.50
C LEU A 251 7.66 -5.78 -8.59
N LEU A 252 7.37 -5.11 -7.46
CA LEU A 252 7.22 -3.65 -7.39
C LEU A 252 8.53 -2.93 -7.69
N LEU A 253 9.67 -3.48 -7.28
CA LEU A 253 11.00 -2.97 -7.60
C LEU A 253 11.31 -3.17 -9.07
N ASP A 254 10.91 -4.30 -9.68
CA ASP A 254 11.10 -4.56 -11.11
C ASP A 254 10.24 -3.60 -11.95
N MET A 255 8.98 -3.36 -11.55
CA MET A 255 8.12 -2.33 -12.14
C MET A 255 8.70 -0.92 -11.94
N LEU A 256 9.21 -0.61 -10.75
CA LEU A 256 9.87 0.66 -10.45
C LEU A 256 11.12 0.84 -11.33
N LYS A 257 11.97 -0.18 -11.42
CA LYS A 257 13.16 -0.23 -12.27
C LYS A 257 12.76 0.05 -13.71
N GLN A 258 11.83 -0.71 -14.27
CA GLN A 258 11.38 -0.53 -15.65
C GLN A 258 10.85 0.89 -15.90
N ARG A 259 10.02 1.40 -14.98
CA ARG A 259 9.46 2.76 -15.06
C ARG A 259 10.55 3.84 -14.98
N LEU A 260 11.57 3.67 -14.14
CA LEU A 260 12.69 4.61 -14.03
C LEU A 260 13.61 4.53 -15.25
N MET A 261 13.83 3.34 -15.82
CA MET A 261 14.65 3.17 -17.02
C MET A 261 13.99 3.79 -18.26
N GLU A 262 12.66 3.72 -18.36
CA GLU A 262 11.86 4.31 -19.44
C GLU A 262 11.68 5.83 -19.35
N LYS A 263 12.04 6.45 -18.22
CA LYS A 263 11.92 7.90 -18.03
C LYS A 263 12.92 8.67 -18.88
N ASP A 264 12.44 9.73 -19.54
CA ASP A 264 13.28 10.72 -20.19
C ASP A 264 13.86 11.71 -19.18
N VAL A 265 15.18 11.88 -19.23
CA VAL A 265 15.92 12.90 -18.48
C VAL A 265 16.70 13.79 -19.43
N LYS A 266 16.85 15.06 -19.05
CA LYS A 266 17.68 16.02 -19.76
C LYS A 266 19.06 16.06 -19.13
N LEU A 267 20.08 15.85 -19.96
CA LEU A 267 21.49 16.00 -19.63
C LEU A 267 21.97 17.38 -20.06
N LEU A 268 22.74 18.05 -19.22
CA LEU A 268 23.36 19.34 -19.54
C LEU A 268 24.80 19.37 -19.03
N CYS A 269 25.76 19.67 -19.92
CA CYS A 269 27.14 19.83 -19.48
C CYS A 269 27.30 21.13 -18.68
N MET A 270 27.53 21.01 -17.37
CA MET A 270 27.71 22.16 -16.48
C MET A 270 29.09 22.81 -16.60
N PHE A 271 30.04 22.16 -17.30
CA PHE A 271 31.37 22.70 -17.55
C PHE A 271 31.41 23.64 -18.76
N CYS A 272 31.05 23.15 -19.96
CA CYS A 272 31.12 23.96 -21.18
C CYS A 272 29.78 24.59 -21.59
N GLY A 273 28.63 24.06 -21.12
CA GLY A 273 27.29 24.53 -21.52
C GLY A 273 26.92 24.32 -23.00
N GLN A 274 27.77 23.67 -23.79
CA GLN A 274 27.61 23.51 -25.25
C GLN A 274 26.87 22.22 -25.65
N TRP A 275 26.55 21.36 -24.69
CA TRP A 275 25.84 20.11 -24.95
C TRP A 275 24.66 19.95 -24.00
N GLU A 276 23.49 19.75 -24.59
CA GLU A 276 22.27 19.28 -23.92
C GLU A 276 21.67 18.13 -24.74
N SER A 277 21.08 17.14 -24.06
CA SER A 277 20.45 15.99 -24.71
C SER A 277 19.35 15.42 -23.82
N VAL A 278 18.22 15.04 -24.40
CA VAL A 278 17.21 14.23 -23.71
C VAL A 278 17.47 12.76 -24.04
N ARG A 279 17.50 11.91 -23.02
CA ARG A 279 17.70 10.46 -23.17
C ARG A 279 16.88 9.69 -22.13
N LYS A 280 16.48 8.48 -22.48
CA LYS A 280 15.98 7.52 -21.49
C LYS A 280 17.10 7.14 -20.52
N VAL A 281 16.76 7.05 -19.23
CA VAL A 281 17.71 6.66 -18.18
C VAL A 281 18.37 5.30 -18.48
N GLY A 282 17.61 4.35 -19.01
CA GLY A 282 18.11 3.01 -19.36
C GLY A 282 19.20 3.00 -20.43
N TYR A 283 19.29 4.04 -21.27
CA TYR A 283 20.31 4.17 -22.32
C TYR A 283 21.52 5.01 -21.89
N LEU A 284 21.57 5.44 -20.63
CA LEU A 284 22.72 6.16 -20.12
C LEU A 284 23.88 5.19 -19.85
N PRO A 285 25.12 5.55 -20.22
CA PRO A 285 26.28 4.81 -19.79
C PRO A 285 26.45 4.93 -18.26
N GLU A 286 27.16 3.98 -17.64
CA GLU A 286 27.52 4.05 -16.21
C GLU A 286 28.22 5.37 -15.87
N GLU A 287 29.11 5.80 -16.78
CA GLU A 287 29.85 7.05 -16.66
C GLU A 287 29.38 8.05 -17.74
N ILE A 288 28.80 9.17 -17.30
CA ILE A 288 28.23 10.18 -18.19
C ILE A 288 29.28 11.26 -18.50
N LYS A 289 29.58 11.46 -19.78
CA LYS A 289 30.54 12.45 -20.28
C LYS A 289 29.92 13.36 -21.33
N CYS A 290 30.36 14.61 -21.33
CA CYS A 290 30.04 15.52 -22.42
C CYS A 290 30.76 15.08 -23.70
N PRO A 291 30.06 14.85 -24.82
CA PRO A 291 30.68 14.47 -26.10
C PRO A 291 31.41 15.64 -26.78
N LYS A 292 31.20 16.88 -26.32
CA LYS A 292 31.85 18.07 -26.89
C LYS A 292 33.19 18.38 -26.23
N CYS A 293 33.27 18.27 -24.90
CA CYS A 293 34.47 18.67 -24.14
C CYS A 293 35.08 17.55 -23.28
N GLY A 294 34.48 16.36 -23.24
CA GLY A 294 34.94 15.23 -22.43
C GLY A 294 34.70 15.35 -20.93
N ALA A 295 34.21 16.49 -20.43
CA ALA A 295 33.97 16.70 -19.00
C ALA A 295 32.87 15.76 -18.44
N LYS A 296 33.11 15.23 -17.25
CA LYS A 296 32.17 14.39 -16.48
C LYS A 296 31.16 15.20 -15.65
N PHE A 297 31.33 16.52 -15.58
CA PHE A 297 30.46 17.41 -14.81
C PHE A 297 29.18 17.71 -15.60
N VAL A 298 28.26 16.75 -15.59
CA VAL A 298 27.01 16.75 -16.35
C VAL A 298 25.83 16.71 -15.38
N ALA A 299 24.95 17.71 -15.43
CA ALA A 299 23.72 17.72 -14.66
C ALA A 299 22.66 16.84 -15.32
N VAL A 300 21.86 16.16 -14.49
CA VAL A 300 20.63 15.47 -14.87
C VAL A 300 19.45 16.26 -14.31
N THR A 301 18.48 16.57 -15.14
CA THR A 301 17.23 17.26 -14.76
C THR A 301 16.04 16.71 -15.56
N TRP A 302 14.83 17.20 -15.28
CA TRP A 302 13.62 16.80 -15.97
C TRP A 302 13.58 17.38 -17.40
N LYS A 303 12.88 16.68 -18.31
CA LYS A 303 12.97 16.92 -19.77
C LYS A 303 12.68 18.35 -20.24
N GLY A 304 11.81 19.08 -19.55
CA GLY A 304 11.41 20.44 -19.93
C GLY A 304 12.10 21.53 -19.10
N ASP A 305 13.15 21.21 -18.35
CA ASP A 305 13.93 22.22 -17.61
C ASP A 305 14.70 23.13 -18.57
N GLU A 306 14.07 24.23 -18.95
CA GLU A 306 14.69 25.31 -19.70
C GLU A 306 15.43 26.30 -18.80
N GLU A 307 15.00 26.44 -17.55
CA GLU A 307 15.54 27.41 -16.59
C GLU A 307 17.03 27.16 -16.33
N LEU A 308 17.40 25.91 -16.07
CA LEU A 308 18.80 25.55 -15.82
C LEU A 308 19.68 25.86 -17.03
N SER A 309 19.18 25.63 -18.24
CA SER A 309 19.93 25.87 -19.48
C SER A 309 20.14 27.37 -19.73
N LYS A 310 19.10 28.17 -19.49
CA LYS A 310 19.16 29.64 -19.57
C LYS A 310 20.11 30.22 -18.52
N ALA A 311 19.99 29.78 -17.27
CA ALA A 311 20.84 30.20 -16.17
C ALA A 311 22.32 29.87 -16.43
N LEU A 312 22.63 28.66 -16.89
CA LEU A 312 24.00 28.25 -17.21
C LEU A 312 24.61 29.09 -18.33
N ARG A 313 23.87 29.34 -19.42
CA ARG A 313 24.36 30.16 -20.54
C ARG A 313 24.67 31.60 -20.10
N LYS A 314 23.82 32.19 -19.25
CA LYS A 314 24.07 33.53 -18.67
C LYS A 314 25.30 33.52 -17.77
N HIS A 315 25.45 32.49 -16.93
CA HIS A 315 26.59 32.34 -16.03
C HIS A 315 27.91 32.26 -16.81
N LEU A 316 27.98 31.44 -17.87
CA LEU A 316 29.17 31.30 -18.72
C LEU A 316 29.52 32.61 -19.46
N LYS A 317 28.50 33.42 -19.81
CA LYS A 317 28.68 34.76 -20.40
C LYS A 317 28.98 35.85 -19.36
N LYS A 318 29.15 35.50 -18.08
CA LYS A 318 29.38 36.43 -16.96
C LYS A 318 28.28 37.49 -16.82
N GLN A 319 27.04 37.16 -17.18
CA GLN A 319 25.89 38.04 -17.03
C GLN A 319 25.31 37.97 -15.61
N ARG A 320 24.59 39.02 -15.20
CA ARG A 320 23.87 39.02 -13.92
C ARG A 320 22.75 37.96 -13.95
N LEU A 321 22.67 37.17 -12.89
CA LEU A 321 21.66 36.13 -12.68
C LEU A 321 20.60 36.63 -11.69
N THR A 322 19.34 36.29 -11.92
CA THR A 322 18.27 36.48 -10.92
C THR A 322 18.45 35.50 -9.75
N LYS A 323 17.72 35.71 -8.64
CA LYS A 323 17.74 34.79 -7.50
C LYS A 323 17.32 33.37 -7.90
N GLU A 324 16.27 33.26 -8.72
CA GLU A 324 15.77 32.00 -9.26
C GLU A 324 16.81 31.31 -10.17
N GLU A 325 17.48 32.07 -11.05
CA GLU A 325 18.53 31.53 -11.91
C GLU A 325 19.76 31.05 -11.11
N GLN A 326 20.13 31.76 -10.04
CA GLN A 326 21.19 31.32 -9.13
C GLN A 326 20.81 30.02 -8.42
N GLU A 327 19.55 29.87 -8.02
CA GLU A 327 19.07 28.66 -7.37
C GLU A 327 18.97 27.47 -8.33
N ALA A 328 18.50 27.70 -9.57
CA ALA A 328 18.56 26.72 -10.65
C ALA A 328 20.00 26.26 -10.90
N LEU A 329 20.97 27.19 -10.97
CA LEU A 329 22.38 26.86 -11.17
C LEU A 329 22.92 26.02 -10.00
N ARG A 330 22.61 26.36 -8.75
CA ARG A 330 23.00 25.59 -7.55
C ARG A 330 22.42 24.17 -7.58
N ARG A 331 21.14 24.01 -7.93
CA ARG A 331 20.50 22.69 -8.11
C ARG A 331 21.20 21.88 -9.20
N GLY A 332 21.52 22.52 -10.33
CA GLY A 332 22.26 21.89 -11.42
C GLY A 332 23.68 21.47 -11.04
N GLN A 333 24.39 22.30 -10.26
CA GLN A 333 25.73 21.97 -9.75
C GLN A 333 25.69 20.78 -8.79
N LEU A 334 24.71 20.74 -7.88
CA LEU A 334 24.51 19.61 -6.98
C LEU A 334 24.18 18.33 -7.76
N SER A 335 23.29 18.42 -8.74
CA SER A 335 22.97 17.31 -9.65
C SER A 335 24.22 16.79 -10.37
N ALA A 336 25.02 17.69 -10.96
CA ALA A 336 26.25 17.33 -11.64
C ALA A 336 27.31 16.74 -10.70
N GLY A 337 27.38 17.20 -9.44
CA GLY A 337 28.23 16.61 -8.41
C GLY A 337 27.82 15.17 -8.08
N LEU A 338 26.52 14.89 -7.97
CA LEU A 338 26.02 13.53 -7.74
C LEU A 338 26.31 12.62 -8.93
N VAL A 339 26.13 13.10 -10.16
CA VAL A 339 26.46 12.35 -11.39
C VAL A 339 27.96 12.08 -11.49
N LEU A 340 28.80 13.04 -11.09
CA LEU A 340 30.24 12.86 -11.07
C LEU A 340 30.68 11.74 -10.12
N THR A 341 30.03 11.63 -8.95
CA THR A 341 30.36 10.64 -7.92
C THR A 341 29.71 9.28 -8.15
N TYR A 342 28.41 9.25 -8.47
CA TYR A 342 27.60 8.03 -8.52
C TYR A 342 27.19 7.62 -9.95
N GLY A 343 27.57 8.39 -10.97
CA GLY A 343 27.32 8.06 -12.37
C GLY A 343 25.84 7.90 -12.69
N ARG A 344 25.50 6.83 -13.42
CA ARG A 344 24.12 6.50 -13.80
C ARG A 344 23.19 6.33 -12.60
N LYS A 345 23.66 5.84 -11.44
CA LYS A 345 22.82 5.72 -10.24
C LYS A 345 22.22 7.05 -9.80
N ALA A 346 22.97 8.16 -9.94
CA ALA A 346 22.42 9.48 -9.64
C ALA A 346 21.29 9.87 -10.59
N ALA A 347 21.41 9.54 -11.88
CA ALA A 347 20.36 9.77 -12.86
C ALA A 347 19.09 8.95 -12.57
N ILE A 348 19.26 7.69 -12.16
CA ILE A 348 18.15 6.80 -11.75
C ILE A 348 17.41 7.38 -10.55
N ALA A 349 18.13 7.80 -9.50
CA ALA A 349 17.52 8.37 -8.31
C ALA A 349 16.73 9.66 -8.63
N MET A 350 17.31 10.57 -9.42
CA MET A 350 16.68 11.85 -9.79
C MET A 350 15.55 11.71 -10.82
N ALA A 351 15.38 10.55 -11.45
CA ALA A 351 14.26 10.29 -12.37
C ALA A 351 12.93 10.02 -11.62
N ALA A 352 13.03 9.65 -10.35
CA ALA A 352 11.88 9.38 -9.48
C ALA A 352 11.08 10.65 -9.15
N LYS A 353 9.78 10.49 -8.94
CA LYS A 353 8.85 11.59 -8.67
C LYS A 353 9.16 12.23 -7.32
N GLY A 354 9.37 13.55 -7.31
CA GLY A 354 9.67 14.28 -6.08
C GLY A 354 11.11 14.13 -5.57
N VAL A 355 11.97 13.40 -6.30
CA VAL A 355 13.37 13.21 -5.93
C VAL A 355 14.26 14.22 -6.67
N GLY A 356 14.44 15.39 -6.05
CA GLY A 356 15.41 16.39 -6.52
C GLY A 356 16.85 16.09 -6.07
N PRO A 357 17.84 16.92 -6.46
CA PRO A 357 19.25 16.70 -6.12
C PRO A 357 19.53 16.54 -4.62
N HIS A 358 18.83 17.30 -3.76
CA HIS A 358 18.99 17.17 -2.31
C HIS A 358 18.50 15.82 -1.77
N THR A 359 17.33 15.35 -2.21
CA THR A 359 16.78 14.05 -1.81
C THR A 359 17.63 12.92 -2.36
N ALA A 360 18.05 13.02 -3.64
CA ALA A 360 18.95 12.06 -4.27
C ALA A 360 20.28 11.95 -3.52
N SER A 361 20.85 13.06 -3.04
CA SER A 361 22.07 13.04 -2.23
C SER A 361 21.91 12.23 -0.94
N ARG A 362 20.74 12.30 -0.28
CA ARG A 362 20.47 11.52 0.93
C ARG A 362 20.33 10.04 0.63
N ILE A 363 19.63 9.70 -0.46
CA ILE A 363 19.46 8.31 -0.91
C ILE A 363 20.83 7.72 -1.22
N LEU A 364 21.60 8.37 -2.10
CA LEU A 364 22.91 7.87 -2.56
C LEU A 364 23.97 7.82 -1.45
N GLY A 365 23.83 8.65 -0.42
CA GLY A 365 24.74 8.67 0.74
C GLY A 365 24.48 7.57 1.77
N ARG A 366 23.38 6.82 1.67
CA ARG A 366 23.11 5.68 2.55
C ARG A 366 23.92 4.45 2.11
N PRO A 367 24.36 3.60 3.05
CA PRO A 367 25.00 2.34 2.70
C PRO A 367 23.96 1.35 2.14
N HIS A 368 24.08 1.02 0.85
CA HIS A 368 23.27 -0.03 0.20
C HIS A 368 24.05 -1.34 0.15
N ARG A 369 23.48 -2.42 0.70
CA ARG A 369 24.09 -3.77 0.66
C ARG A 369 23.73 -4.52 -0.61
N SER A 370 22.60 -4.18 -1.22
CA SER A 370 22.12 -4.71 -2.49
C SER A 370 21.65 -3.59 -3.43
N GLU A 371 21.47 -3.91 -4.71
CA GLU A 371 20.83 -2.99 -5.65
C GLU A 371 19.35 -2.74 -5.29
N ASP A 372 18.66 -3.73 -4.74
CA ASP A 372 17.27 -3.61 -4.32
C ASP A 372 17.11 -2.61 -3.16
N ASP A 373 18.08 -2.54 -2.24
CA ASP A 373 18.09 -1.55 -1.15
C ASP A 373 18.06 -0.10 -1.69
N PHE A 374 18.79 0.14 -2.79
CA PHE A 374 18.83 1.45 -3.44
C PHE A 374 17.46 1.82 -4.05
N TYR A 375 16.80 0.88 -4.73
CA TYR A 375 15.48 1.13 -5.30
C TYR A 375 14.39 1.22 -4.22
N LEU A 376 14.55 0.52 -3.09
CA LEU A 376 13.68 0.66 -1.93
C LEU A 376 13.75 2.07 -1.32
N ASP A 377 14.94 2.64 -1.17
CA ASP A 377 15.12 4.02 -0.70
C ASP A 377 14.46 5.03 -1.65
N ILE A 378 14.52 4.79 -2.98
CA ILE A 378 13.83 5.62 -3.97
C ILE A 378 12.31 5.51 -3.80
N LEU A 379 11.79 4.29 -3.65
CA LEU A 379 10.35 4.05 -3.47
C LEU A 379 9.83 4.74 -2.20
N GLN A 380 10.59 4.70 -1.11
CA GLN A 380 10.27 5.42 0.11
C GLN A 380 10.22 6.93 -0.11
N ALA A 381 11.19 7.50 -0.82
CA ALA A 381 11.22 8.94 -1.12
C ALA A 381 10.02 9.38 -1.98
N GLU A 382 9.55 8.56 -2.94
CA GLU A 382 8.33 8.86 -3.69
C GLU A 382 7.08 8.85 -2.80
N ARG A 383 7.00 7.92 -1.83
CA ARG A 383 5.88 7.86 -0.87
C ARG A 383 5.85 9.07 0.04
N GLU A 384 7.01 9.49 0.57
CA GLU A 384 7.13 10.70 1.39
C GLU A 384 6.70 11.94 0.60
N TYR A 385 7.12 12.06 -0.66
CA TYR A 385 6.68 13.14 -1.55
C TYR A 385 5.17 13.09 -1.81
N ALA A 386 4.60 11.93 -2.13
CA ALA A 386 3.16 11.77 -2.37
C ALA A 386 2.31 12.10 -1.13
N ALA A 387 2.76 11.71 0.07
CA ALA A 387 2.09 11.98 1.34
C ALA A 387 2.12 13.47 1.70
N THR A 388 3.24 14.14 1.41
CA THR A 388 3.41 15.55 1.72
C THR A 388 2.77 16.46 0.69
N ARG A 389 2.63 16.04 -0.58
CA ARG A 389 2.09 16.85 -1.68
C ARG A 389 0.76 17.56 -1.38
N ALA A 390 -0.13 16.96 -0.60
CA ALA A 390 -1.41 17.57 -0.19
C ALA A 390 -1.26 18.84 0.69
N PHE A 391 -0.05 19.13 1.17
CA PHE A 391 0.26 20.28 2.02
C PHE A 391 1.07 21.39 1.30
N TRP A 392 1.41 21.22 0.02
CA TRP A 392 2.25 22.16 -0.75
C TRP A 392 1.55 22.77 -1.97
N ASP A 393 0.29 22.42 -2.23
CA ASP A 393 -0.57 23.03 -3.24
C ASP A 393 -1.47 24.12 -2.62
#